data_AF-A0A951JEP9-F1
#
_entry.id   AF-A0A951JEP9-F1
#
_cell.length_a   1.000
_cell.length_b   1.000
_cell.length_c   1.000
_cell.angle_alpha   90.00
_cell.angle_beta   90.00
_cell.angle_gamma   90.00
#
_symmetry.space_group_name_H-M   'P 1'
#
loop_
_entity.id
_entity.type
_entity.pdbx_description
1 polymer ?
#
loop_
_entity_poly.entity_id
_entity_poly.type
_entity_poly.pdbx_seq_one_letter_code
_entity_poly.pdbx_strand_id
1 'polypeptide(L)'
;LGYGDLTPRQAVQMRIHRVTPEYVRELREAGFSDLSPQAVVEMRIHRITPEFVRELQALGYRDLSRRQLLQMGIHGVTPEFIREVRAAGFGDVSPETLVRMKIHGIGSDRVRTRRRGE
;
A
#
# COMPACT_ATOMS: atom_id res chain seq x y z
N LEU A 1 10.03 7.22 18.87
CA LEU A 1 9.49 6.15 17.99
C LEU A 1 8.63 5.14 18.75
N GLY A 2 8.75 5.00 20.08
CA GLY A 2 7.97 4.00 20.83
C GLY A 2 8.58 2.60 20.80
N TYR A 3 9.87 2.48 20.44
CA TYR A 3 10.65 1.25 20.51
C TYR A 3 11.67 1.39 21.63
N GLY A 4 11.59 0.52 22.64
CA GLY A 4 12.49 0.52 23.81
C GLY A 4 13.90 0.02 23.49
N ASP A 5 14.01 -0.98 22.61
CA ASP A 5 15.27 -1.73 22.39
C ASP A 5 15.72 -1.68 20.92
N LEU A 6 15.96 -0.48 20.38
CA LEU A 6 16.53 -0.35 19.05
C LEU A 6 18.03 -0.65 19.06
N THR A 7 18.46 -1.64 18.28
CA THR A 7 19.88 -1.81 17.96
C THR A 7 20.39 -0.59 17.17
N PRO A 8 21.69 -0.26 17.25
CA PRO A 8 22.27 0.82 16.44
C PRO A 8 21.99 0.68 14.94
N ARG A 9 22.02 -0.57 14.44
CA ARG A 9 21.71 -0.87 13.04
C ARG A 9 20.26 -0.53 12.67
N GLN A 10 19.29 -0.87 13.52
CA GLN A 10 17.90 -0.51 13.28
C GLN A 10 17.70 1.01 13.29
N ALA A 11 18.30 1.72 14.26
CA ALA A 11 18.19 3.18 14.33
C ALA A 11 18.74 3.87 13.07
N VAL A 12 19.88 3.40 12.56
CA VAL A 12 20.47 3.90 11.30
C VAL A 12 19.55 3.62 10.11
N GLN A 13 19.01 2.40 9.98
CA GLN A 13 18.09 2.05 8.89
C GLN A 13 16.82 2.93 8.90
N MET A 14 16.22 3.11 10.08
CA MET A 14 15.05 3.99 10.23
C MET A 14 15.36 5.42 9.80
N ARG A 15 16.54 5.96 10.15
CA ARG A 15 16.98 7.29 9.72
C ARG A 15 17.19 7.37 8.20
N ILE A 16 17.87 6.39 7.59
CA ILE A 16 18.12 6.34 6.14
C ILE A 16 16.79 6.37 5.36
N HIS A 17 15.80 5.60 5.81
CA HIS A 17 14.49 5.51 5.16
C HIS A 17 13.49 6.58 5.63
N ARG A 18 13.93 7.57 6.43
CA ARG A 18 13.10 8.67 6.95
C ARG A 18 11.85 8.17 7.69
N VAL A 19 12.03 7.17 8.53
CA VAL A 19 11.01 6.70 9.47
C VAL A 19 10.99 7.65 10.67
N THR A 20 9.91 8.41 10.82
CA THR A 20 9.75 9.39 11.91
C THR A 20 8.78 8.88 12.99
N PRO A 21 8.84 9.43 14.22
CA PRO A 21 7.84 9.15 15.26
C PRO A 21 6.41 9.41 14.81
N GLU A 22 6.18 10.45 14.01
CA GLU A 22 4.87 10.82 13.47
C GLU A 22 4.37 9.74 12.52
N TYR A 23 5.21 9.27 11.59
CA TYR A 23 4.87 8.18 10.68
C TYR A 23 4.50 6.89 11.42
N VAL A 24 5.26 6.52 12.47
CA VAL A 24 4.92 5.35 13.30
C VAL A 24 3.59 5.55 14.01
N ARG A 25 3.36 6.72 14.61
CA ARG A 25 2.11 7.04 15.32
C ARG A 25 0.91 6.95 14.39
N GLU A 26 0.98 7.57 13.22
CA GLU A 26 -0.12 7.59 12.24
C GLU A 26 -0.43 6.20 11.66
N LEU A 27 0.58 5.34 11.47
CA LEU A 27 0.34 3.94 11.11
C LEU A 27 -0.40 3.18 12.22
N ARG A 28 -0.08 3.44 13.49
CA ARG A 28 -0.79 2.85 14.64
C ARG A 28 -2.24 3.33 14.69
N GLU A 29 -2.48 4.62 14.47
CA GLU A 29 -3.82 5.21 14.38
C GLU A 29 -4.63 4.65 13.20
N ALA A 30 -3.96 4.27 12.11
CA ALA A 30 -4.57 3.60 10.97
C ALA A 30 -4.84 2.10 11.18
N GLY A 31 -4.55 1.56 12.38
CA GLY A 31 -4.84 0.18 12.77
C GLY A 31 -3.61 -0.76 12.80
N PHE A 32 -2.40 -0.28 12.52
CA PHE A 32 -1.17 -1.08 12.51
C PHE A 32 -0.36 -0.85 13.80
N SER A 33 -0.89 -1.33 14.93
CA SER A 33 -0.34 -1.08 16.26
C SER A 33 0.88 -1.94 16.63
N ASP A 34 1.00 -3.14 16.05
CA ASP A 34 2.07 -4.12 16.34
C ASP A 34 3.08 -4.23 15.18
N LEU A 35 3.82 -3.14 14.95
CA LEU A 35 4.85 -3.09 13.91
C LEU A 35 6.23 -3.12 14.54
N SER A 36 7.05 -4.12 14.18
CA SER A 36 8.47 -4.13 14.52
C SER A 36 9.23 -2.99 13.81
N PRO A 37 10.41 -2.58 14.32
CA PRO A 37 11.23 -1.56 13.64
C PRO A 37 11.54 -1.90 12.18
N GLN A 38 11.85 -3.17 11.91
CA GLN A 38 12.08 -3.69 10.56
C GLN A 38 10.83 -3.58 9.69
N ALA A 39 9.66 -3.91 10.22
CA ALA A 39 8.39 -3.83 9.49
C ALA A 39 8.06 -2.39 9.07
N VAL A 40 8.27 -1.41 9.95
CA VAL A 40 8.04 0.01 9.62
C VAL A 40 9.00 0.48 8.52
N VAL A 41 10.27 0.06 8.57
CA VAL A 41 11.25 0.36 7.52
C VAL A 41 10.81 -0.24 6.19
N GLU A 42 10.41 -1.50 6.17
CA GLU A 42 9.92 -2.21 4.98
C GLU A 42 8.71 -1.49 4.36
N MET A 43 7.73 -1.11 5.18
CA MET A 43 6.56 -0.35 4.73
C MET A 43 6.97 0.98 4.10
N ARG A 44 7.95 1.67 4.70
CA ARG A 44 8.45 2.94 4.19
C ARG A 44 9.17 2.81 2.85
N ILE A 45 9.97 1.76 2.68
CA ILE A 45 10.65 1.42 1.42
C ILE A 45 9.64 1.22 0.29
N HIS A 46 8.53 0.53 0.58
CA HIS A 46 7.47 0.26 -0.38
C HIS A 46 6.38 1.35 -0.45
N ARG A 47 6.71 2.57 0.00
CA ARG A 47 5.86 3.77 -0.10
C ARG A 47 4.48 3.63 0.55
N ILE A 48 4.36 2.77 1.57
CA ILE A 48 3.13 2.65 2.35
C ILE A 48 3.08 3.83 3.32
N THR A 49 2.30 4.85 2.98
CA THR A 49 2.06 6.02 3.84
C THR A 49 0.73 5.90 4.58
N PRO A 50 0.54 6.65 5.68
CA PRO A 50 -0.76 6.72 6.34
C PRO A 50 -1.86 7.23 5.41
N GLU A 51 -1.55 8.15 4.50
CA GLU A 51 -2.47 8.63 3.46
C GLU A 51 -2.89 7.49 2.54
N PHE A 52 -1.92 6.71 2.03
CA PHE A 52 -2.20 5.55 1.20
C PHE A 52 -3.15 4.56 1.91
N VAL A 53 -2.89 4.26 3.18
CA VAL A 53 -3.77 3.38 3.98
C VAL A 53 -5.19 3.96 4.11
N ARG A 54 -5.32 5.25 4.44
CA ARG A 54 -6.62 5.92 4.56
C ARG A 54 -7.39 5.95 3.24
N GLU A 55 -6.70 6.17 2.12
CA GLU A 55 -7.32 6.12 0.80
C GLU A 55 -7.83 4.72 0.44
N LEU A 56 -7.07 3.67 0.77
CA LEU A 56 -7.54 2.29 0.58
C LEU A 56 -8.77 1.99 1.45
N GLN A 57 -8.79 2.44 2.70
CA GLN A 57 -9.95 2.33 3.59
C GLN A 57 -11.18 3.06 3.03
N ALA A 58 -10.99 4.24 2.44
CA ALA A 58 -12.06 5.01 1.78
C ALA A 58 -12.57 4.34 0.51
N LEU A 59 -11.73 3.58 -0.19
CA LEU A 59 -12.10 2.78 -1.37
C LEU A 59 -12.82 1.46 -1.01
N GLY A 60 -12.89 1.13 0.29
CA GLY A 60 -13.59 -0.06 0.81
C GLY A 60 -12.66 -1.15 1.38
N TYR A 61 -11.34 -0.96 1.30
CA TYR A 61 -10.34 -1.94 1.76
C TYR A 61 -9.94 -1.68 3.22
N ARG A 62 -10.86 -1.94 4.15
CA ARG A 62 -10.69 -1.58 5.57
C ARG A 62 -9.86 -2.57 6.37
N ASP A 63 -9.93 -3.85 6.02
CA ASP A 63 -9.32 -4.96 6.78
C ASP A 63 -8.06 -5.53 6.12
N LEU A 64 -7.22 -4.65 5.55
CA LEU A 64 -5.98 -5.07 4.92
C LEU A 64 -4.94 -5.48 5.96
N SER A 65 -4.46 -6.71 5.84
CA SER A 65 -3.28 -7.15 6.56
C SER A 65 -2.04 -6.38 6.11
N ARG A 66 -1.03 -6.27 7.00
CA ARG A 66 0.29 -5.71 6.66
C ARG A 66 0.88 -6.35 5.40
N ARG A 67 0.71 -7.67 5.24
CA ARG A 67 1.20 -8.42 4.08
C ARG A 67 0.51 -7.97 2.79
N GLN A 68 -0.81 -7.75 2.81
CA GLN A 68 -1.54 -7.24 1.64
C GLN A 68 -1.10 -5.83 1.28
N LEU A 69 -0.94 -4.93 2.26
CA LEU A 69 -0.40 -3.58 2.00
C LEU A 69 0.99 -3.62 1.37
N LEU A 70 1.88 -4.48 1.88
CA LEU A 70 3.20 -4.70 1.31
C LEU A 70 3.13 -5.18 -0.13
N GLN A 71 2.31 -6.20 -0.44
CA GLN A 71 2.14 -6.68 -1.80
C GLN A 71 1.61 -5.59 -2.74
N MET A 72 0.64 -4.80 -2.30
CA MET A 72 0.11 -3.68 -3.07
C MET A 72 1.20 -2.62 -3.34
N GLY A 73 1.97 -2.22 -2.32
CA GLY A 73 3.06 -1.27 -2.47
C GLY A 73 4.21 -1.78 -3.35
N ILE A 74 4.62 -3.05 -3.19
CA ILE A 74 5.65 -3.71 -4.00
C ILE A 74 5.28 -3.72 -5.48
N HIS A 75 4.03 -4.07 -5.79
CA HIS A 75 3.56 -4.21 -7.16
C HIS A 75 3.00 -2.91 -7.75
N GLY A 76 2.95 -1.82 -7.00
CA GLY A 76 2.49 -0.52 -7.49
C GLY A 76 0.96 -0.46 -7.68
N VAL A 77 0.20 -1.15 -6.84
CA VAL A 77 -1.26 -0.99 -6.75
C VAL A 77 -1.56 0.30 -5.99
N THR A 78 -1.95 1.35 -6.71
CA THR A 78 -2.27 2.66 -6.14
C THR A 78 -3.78 2.87 -6.02
N PRO A 79 -4.25 3.82 -5.20
CA PRO A 79 -5.67 4.19 -5.15
C PRO A 79 -6.23 4.60 -6.53
N GLU A 80 -5.43 5.26 -7.36
CA GLU A 80 -5.80 5.64 -8.74
C GLU A 80 -6.05 4.41 -9.60
N PHE A 81 -5.16 3.42 -9.55
CA PHE A 81 -5.35 2.17 -10.27
C PHE A 81 -6.63 1.44 -9.84
N ILE A 82 -6.95 1.43 -8.55
CA ILE A 82 -8.20 0.85 -8.05
C ILE A 82 -9.42 1.59 -8.61
N ARG A 83 -9.37 2.92 -8.65
CA ARG A 83 -10.43 3.74 -9.26
C ARG A 83 -10.59 3.46 -10.75
N GLU A 84 -9.48 3.30 -11.49
CA GLU A 84 -9.49 2.91 -12.91
C GLU A 84 -10.13 1.53 -13.12
N VAL A 85 -9.76 0.54 -12.31
CA VAL A 85 -10.33 -0.81 -12.33
C VAL A 85 -11.84 -0.75 -12.09
N ARG A 86 -12.29 0.03 -11.09
CA ARG A 86 -13.72 0.24 -10.81
C ARG A 86 -14.44 0.95 -11.96
N ALA A 87 -13.84 1.98 -12.54
CA ALA A 87 -14.39 2.70 -13.69
C ALA A 87 -14.49 1.84 -14.95
N ALA A 88 -13.62 0.84 -15.09
CA ALA A 88 -13.68 -0.16 -16.16
C ALA A 88 -14.78 -1.22 -15.95
N GLY A 89 -15.55 -1.15 -14.86
CA GLY A 89 -16.69 -2.02 -14.58
C GLY A 89 -16.34 -3.30 -13.81
N PHE A 90 -15.09 -3.47 -13.39
CA PHE A 90 -14.74 -4.50 -12.41
C PHE A 90 -15.19 -3.96 -11.04
N GLY A 91 -16.22 -4.55 -10.42
CA GLY A 91 -16.80 -4.06 -9.16
C GLY A 91 -15.82 -4.12 -7.98
N ASP A 92 -16.23 -4.73 -6.87
CA ASP A 92 -15.32 -4.91 -5.74
C ASP A 92 -14.31 -6.03 -6.04
N VAL A 93 -13.06 -5.65 -6.27
CA VAL A 93 -11.96 -6.55 -6.61
C VAL A 93 -11.11 -6.79 -5.38
N SER A 94 -10.87 -8.05 -5.03
CA SER A 94 -9.99 -8.43 -3.90
C SER A 94 -8.57 -7.83 -4.05
N PRO A 95 -7.85 -7.50 -2.97
CA PRO A 95 -6.46 -7.02 -3.01
C PRO A 95 -5.52 -7.91 -3.82
N GLU A 96 -5.64 -9.24 -3.67
CA GLU A 96 -4.81 -10.21 -4.39
C GLU A 96 -5.04 -10.14 -5.90
N THR A 97 -6.28 -9.93 -6.31
CA THR A 97 -6.62 -9.75 -7.73
C THR A 97 -6.10 -8.42 -8.26
N LEU A 98 -6.17 -7.32 -7.50
CA LEU A 98 -5.57 -6.05 -7.90
C LEU A 98 -4.05 -6.19 -8.13
N VAL A 99 -3.36 -6.89 -7.24
CA VAL A 99 -1.93 -7.21 -7.38
C VAL A 99 -1.69 -8.04 -8.64
N ARG A 100 -2.46 -9.11 -8.88
CA ARG A 100 -2.36 -9.91 -10.11
C ARG A 100 -2.59 -9.06 -11.36
N MET A 101 -3.61 -8.22 -11.38
CA MET A 101 -3.90 -7.34 -12.52
C MET A 101 -2.70 -6.44 -12.82
N LYS A 102 -2.06 -5.88 -11.79
CA LYS A 102 -0.88 -5.02 -11.95
C LYS A 102 0.34 -5.79 -12.46
N ILE A 103 0.59 -7.00 -11.95
CA ILE A 103 1.66 -7.90 -12.44
C ILE A 103 1.48 -8.24 -13.93
N HIS A 104 0.24 -8.48 -14.37
CA HIS A 104 -0.08 -8.86 -15.74
C HIS A 104 -0.36 -7.66 -16.68
N GLY A 105 -0.20 -6.42 -16.20
CA GLY A 105 -0.47 -5.21 -16.99
C GLY A 105 -1.95 -4.98 -17.33
N ILE A 106 -2.87 -5.69 -16.66
CA ILE A 106 -4.31 -5.61 -16.90
C ILE A 106 -4.85 -4.37 -16.18
N GLY A 107 -5.01 -3.27 -16.91
CA GLY A 107 -5.63 -2.04 -16.40
C GLY A 107 -5.33 -0.81 -17.24
N SER A 108 -4.11 -0.69 -17.77
CA SER A 108 -3.75 0.42 -18.66
C SER A 108 -4.09 0.13 -20.14
N ASP A 109 -4.05 -1.15 -20.54
CA ASP A 109 -4.26 -1.58 -21.93
C ASP A 109 -5.74 -1.65 -22.35
N ARG A 110 -6.64 -2.08 -21.45
CA ARG A 110 -8.04 -2.35 -21.82
C ARG A 110 -8.94 -1.13 -21.96
N VAL A 111 -8.48 0.06 -21.59
CA VAL A 111 -9.20 1.32 -21.82
C VAL A 111 -9.08 1.79 -23.28
N ARG A 112 -8.08 1.32 -24.04
CA ARG A 112 -7.89 1.72 -25.44
C ARG A 112 -8.58 0.83 -26.48
N THR A 113 -8.97 -0.39 -26.14
CA THR A 113 -9.42 -1.37 -27.15
C THR A 113 -10.94 -1.36 -27.41
N ARG A 114 -11.72 -0.49 -26.75
CA ARG A 114 -13.18 -0.35 -27.01
C ARG A 114 -13.58 0.86 -27.86
N ARG A 115 -12.63 1.64 -28.41
CA ARG A 115 -12.90 2.77 -29.33
C ARG A 115 -12.45 2.56 -30.78
N ARG A 116 -12.20 1.32 -31.20
CA ARG A 116 -12.03 0.94 -32.61
C ARG A 116 -12.79 -0.36 -32.86
N GLY A 117 -14.08 -0.25 -33.09
CA GLY A 117 -14.93 -1.40 -33.32
C GLY A 117 -16.39 -1.01 -33.41
N GLU A 118 -16.68 0.08 -34.14
CA GLU A 118 -17.97 0.41 -34.75
C GLU A 118 -17.67 1.07 -36.11
#